data_AF-A0A6A5SSW8-F1
#
_entry.id   AF-A0A6A5SSW8-F1
#
_cell.length_a   1.000
_cell.length_b   1.000
_cell.length_c   1.000
_cell.angle_alpha   90.00
_cell.angle_beta   90.00
_cell.angle_gamma   90.00
#
_symmetry.space_group_name_H-M   'P 1'
#
loop_
_entity.id
_entity.type
_entity.pdbx_description
1 polymer ?
#
loop_
_entity_poly.entity_id
_entity_poly.type
_entity_poly.pdbx_seq_one_letter_code
_entity_poly.pdbx_strand_id
1 'polypeptide(L)'
;MLSLPVLFSEGAAGTAARKAFAAFTTYGNPWWERIWTLQEMIVPLSADFVWESLSVSRQDTVKTVQRLRGDRLGSFPCEFQVQRKLHTPLLRCLFYPIHGFLHSQNGDDGPMDLLMRWRHRKATDPRDKLYALLLCIYLHPIRKRYFGSGTA
;
A
#
# COMPACT_ATOMS: atom_id res chain seq x y z
N MET A 1 1.84 -17.47 -23.84
CA MET A 1 2.02 -17.55 -22.37
C MET A 1 2.64 -16.25 -21.92
N LEU A 2 2.02 -15.53 -20.97
CA LEU A 2 2.69 -14.40 -20.32
C LEU A 2 3.78 -14.98 -19.42
N SER A 3 5.03 -14.56 -19.63
CA SER A 3 6.15 -14.93 -18.76
C SER A 3 5.90 -14.47 -17.33
N LEU A 4 6.38 -15.24 -16.35
CA LEU A 4 6.33 -14.81 -14.95
C LEU A 4 7.05 -13.46 -14.77
N PRO A 5 6.60 -12.60 -13.85
CA PRO A 5 7.33 -11.39 -13.48
C PRO A 5 8.77 -11.71 -13.06
N VAL A 6 9.71 -10.81 -13.39
CA VAL A 6 11.14 -10.93 -13.02
C VAL A 6 11.33 -11.17 -11.52
N LEU A 7 10.45 -10.62 -10.69
CA LEU A 7 10.42 -10.84 -9.24
C LEU A 7 10.40 -12.34 -8.85
N PHE A 8 9.75 -13.18 -9.66
CA PHE A 8 9.61 -14.62 -9.45
C PHE A 8 10.64 -15.44 -10.22
N SER A 9 11.49 -14.80 -11.03
CA SER A 9 12.54 -15.51 -11.74
C SER A 9 13.63 -15.99 -10.78
N GLU A 10 14.20 -17.13 -11.11
CA GLU A 10 15.42 -17.61 -10.47
C GLU A 10 16.65 -16.93 -11.09
N GLY A 11 17.72 -16.78 -10.29
CA GLY A 11 18.98 -16.17 -10.72
C GLY A 11 19.18 -14.70 -10.33
N ALA A 12 20.16 -14.06 -10.97
CA ALA A 12 20.65 -12.74 -10.60
C ALA A 12 19.57 -11.65 -10.76
N ALA A 13 18.84 -11.66 -11.88
CA ALA A 13 17.79 -10.67 -12.16
C ALA A 13 16.65 -10.73 -11.14
N GLY A 14 16.16 -11.93 -10.81
CA GLY A 14 15.11 -12.09 -9.80
C GLY A 14 15.58 -11.72 -8.40
N THR A 15 16.83 -12.05 -8.05
CA THR A 15 17.44 -11.63 -6.79
C THR A 15 17.53 -10.10 -6.69
N ALA A 16 17.96 -9.43 -7.77
CA ALA A 16 18.01 -7.97 -7.84
C ALA A 16 16.60 -7.36 -7.72
N ALA A 17 15.61 -7.91 -8.42
CA ALA A 17 14.22 -7.45 -8.35
C ALA A 17 13.64 -7.60 -6.93
N ARG A 18 13.91 -8.72 -6.24
CA ARG A 18 13.48 -8.92 -4.84
C ARG A 18 14.17 -7.96 -3.88
N LYS A 19 15.46 -7.66 -4.07
CA LYS A 19 16.17 -6.64 -3.28
C LYS A 19 15.60 -5.23 -3.52
N ALA A 20 15.36 -4.86 -4.77
CA ALA A 20 14.74 -3.58 -5.11
C ALA A 20 13.34 -3.46 -4.50
N PHE A 21 12.52 -4.51 -4.60
CA PHE A 21 11.20 -4.56 -3.97
C PHE A 21 11.30 -4.44 -2.44
N ALA A 22 12.22 -5.17 -1.80
CA ALA A 22 12.44 -5.05 -0.36
C ALA A 22 12.80 -3.61 0.03
N ALA A 23 13.75 -2.99 -0.69
CA ALA A 23 14.15 -1.60 -0.48
C ALA A 23 13.01 -0.60 -0.70
N PHE A 24 12.06 -0.90 -1.58
CA PHE A 24 10.88 -0.06 -1.82
C PHE A 24 9.82 -0.13 -0.72
N THR A 25 9.70 -1.27 -0.04
CA THR A 25 8.55 -1.60 0.82
C THR A 25 8.80 -1.35 2.31
N THR A 26 7.81 -1.67 3.16
CA THR A 26 7.96 -1.59 4.62
C THR A 26 9.21 -2.35 5.07
N TYR A 27 9.91 -1.81 6.07
CA TYR A 27 11.20 -2.27 6.60
C TYR A 27 12.43 -1.98 5.72
N GLY A 28 12.28 -1.77 4.40
CA GLY A 28 13.36 -1.34 3.53
C GLY A 28 13.40 0.17 3.29
N ASN A 29 12.25 0.84 3.32
CA ASN A 29 12.15 2.29 3.15
C ASN A 29 11.58 2.97 4.41
N PRO A 30 12.36 3.85 5.09
CA PRO A 30 11.91 4.61 6.27
C PRO A 30 10.67 5.48 6.04
N TRP A 31 10.35 5.80 4.78
CA TRP A 31 9.13 6.50 4.42
C TRP A 31 7.90 5.81 5.02
N TRP A 32 7.80 4.47 4.93
CA TRP A 32 6.68 3.69 5.47
C TRP A 32 6.57 3.71 6.99
N GLU A 33 7.53 4.26 7.73
CA GLU A 33 7.42 4.37 9.19
C GLU A 33 6.79 5.69 9.61
N ARG A 34 6.75 6.69 8.72
CA ARG A 34 6.30 8.05 9.05
C ARG A 34 4.79 8.11 9.16
N ILE A 35 4.28 8.83 10.17
CA ILE A 35 2.85 9.06 10.32
C ILE A 35 2.26 9.88 9.17
N TRP A 36 3.05 10.77 8.57
CA TRP A 36 2.64 11.61 7.44
C TRP A 36 2.20 10.80 6.20
N THR A 37 2.66 9.55 6.06
CA THR A 37 2.21 8.66 4.99
C THR A 37 0.71 8.42 4.97
N LEU A 38 0.00 8.51 6.12
CA LEU A 38 -1.45 8.43 6.14
C LEU A 38 -2.05 9.55 5.30
N GLN A 39 -1.56 10.77 5.48
CA GLN A 39 -2.03 11.92 4.74
C GLN A 39 -1.69 11.77 3.26
N GLU A 40 -0.43 11.45 2.96
CA GLU A 40 0.07 11.28 1.59
C GLU A 40 -0.66 10.18 0.82
N MET A 41 -1.22 9.16 1.50
CA MET A 41 -1.90 8.03 0.85
C MET A 41 -3.42 8.07 0.89
N ILE A 42 -4.02 8.72 1.89
CA ILE A 42 -5.48 8.78 2.07
C ILE A 42 -6.04 10.10 1.52
N VAL A 43 -5.29 11.20 1.68
CA VAL A 43 -5.78 12.53 1.32
C VAL A 43 -5.75 12.76 -0.19
N PRO A 44 -4.73 12.44 -1.01
CA PRO A 44 -4.76 12.72 -2.45
C PRO A 44 -5.84 11.94 -3.23
N LEU A 45 -6.36 12.51 -4.33
CA LEU A 45 -7.25 11.77 -5.27
C LEU A 45 -6.43 10.83 -6.14
N SER A 46 -5.32 11.36 -6.65
CA SER A 46 -4.28 10.67 -7.39
C SER A 46 -2.93 10.99 -6.75
N ALA A 47 -2.02 10.03 -6.81
CA ALA A 47 -0.64 10.16 -6.37
C ALA A 47 0.18 9.13 -7.12
N ASP A 48 1.46 9.43 -7.32
CA ASP A 48 2.42 8.49 -7.90
C ASP A 48 3.53 8.21 -6.88
N PHE A 49 3.94 6.95 -6.80
CA PHE A 49 5.15 6.58 -6.09
C PHE A 49 6.33 6.75 -7.03
N VAL A 50 7.24 7.66 -6.69
CA VAL A 50 8.41 7.97 -7.51
C VAL A 50 9.68 7.44 -6.83
N TRP A 51 10.51 6.76 -7.60
CA TRP A 51 11.85 6.31 -7.23
C TRP A 51 12.81 6.61 -8.37
N GLU A 52 13.53 7.74 -8.27
CA GLU A 52 14.37 8.27 -9.36
C GLU A 52 13.58 8.39 -10.67
N SER A 53 13.96 7.68 -11.73
CA SER A 53 13.27 7.68 -13.03
C SER A 53 12.06 6.75 -13.09
N LEU A 54 11.80 5.97 -12.05
CA LEU A 54 10.68 5.04 -11.98
C LEU A 54 9.48 5.71 -11.31
N SER A 55 8.30 5.53 -11.89
CA SER A 55 7.05 5.99 -11.31
C SER A 55 5.99 4.90 -11.44
N VAL A 56 5.19 4.71 -10.39
CA VAL A 56 4.01 3.84 -10.42
C VAL A 56 2.83 4.54 -9.77
N SER A 57 1.67 4.49 -10.42
CA SER A 57 0.49 5.13 -9.89
C SER A 57 0.02 4.47 -8.59
N ARG A 58 -0.52 5.28 -7.68
CA ARG A 58 -1.20 4.79 -6.48
C ARG A 58 -2.33 3.82 -6.83
N GLN A 59 -3.09 4.13 -7.88
CA GLN A 59 -4.22 3.31 -8.31
C GLN A 59 -3.77 1.91 -8.75
N ASP A 60 -2.71 1.82 -9.57
CA ASP A 60 -2.19 0.53 -10.02
C ASP A 60 -1.59 -0.26 -8.86
N THR A 61 -0.91 0.42 -7.94
CA THR A 61 -0.37 -0.21 -6.72
C THR A 61 -1.50 -0.83 -5.90
N VAL A 62 -2.54 -0.05 -5.60
CA VAL A 62 -3.73 -0.49 -4.85
C VAL A 62 -4.42 -1.66 -5.56
N LYS A 63 -4.69 -1.52 -6.87
CA LYS A 63 -5.36 -2.54 -7.69
C LYS A 63 -4.55 -3.84 -7.73
N THR A 64 -3.23 -3.74 -7.83
CA THR A 64 -2.32 -4.88 -7.81
C THR A 64 -2.40 -5.60 -6.47
N VAL A 65 -2.27 -4.89 -5.34
CA VAL A 65 -2.40 -5.50 -4.01
C VAL A 65 -3.75 -6.18 -3.82
N GLN A 66 -4.84 -5.53 -4.24
CA GLN A 66 -6.19 -6.10 -4.17
C GLN A 66 -6.33 -7.37 -5.01
N ARG A 67 -5.80 -7.40 -6.25
CA ARG A 67 -5.87 -8.57 -7.13
C ARG A 67 -4.98 -9.72 -6.67
N LEU A 68 -3.84 -9.41 -6.05
CA LEU A 68 -2.92 -10.41 -5.54
C LEU A 68 -3.32 -10.94 -4.15
N ARG A 69 -4.46 -10.54 -3.59
CA ARG A 69 -4.99 -11.11 -2.34
C ARG A 69 -5.33 -12.59 -2.53
N GLY A 70 -5.13 -13.39 -1.47
CA GLY A 70 -5.17 -14.85 -1.55
C GLY A 70 -6.49 -15.42 -2.07
N ASP A 71 -7.61 -14.83 -1.69
CA ASP A 71 -8.97 -15.14 -2.13
C ASP A 71 -9.22 -14.87 -3.63
N ARG A 72 -8.39 -14.04 -4.27
CA ARG A 72 -8.53 -13.65 -5.68
C ARG A 72 -7.52 -14.34 -6.62
N LEU A 73 -6.60 -15.13 -6.05
CA LEU A 73 -5.55 -15.82 -6.81
C LEU A 73 -6.07 -16.87 -7.79
N GLY A 74 -7.29 -17.40 -7.59
CA GLY A 74 -7.87 -18.43 -8.46
C GLY A 74 -8.02 -18.01 -9.93
N SER A 75 -8.00 -16.69 -10.21
CA SER A 75 -8.03 -16.13 -11.56
C SER A 75 -6.68 -16.17 -12.30
N PHE A 76 -5.58 -16.50 -11.62
CA PHE A 76 -4.23 -16.53 -12.20
C PHE A 76 -3.80 -17.95 -12.57
N PRO A 77 -2.87 -18.12 -13.54
CA PRO A 77 -2.28 -19.42 -13.85
C PRO A 77 -1.67 -20.10 -12.62
N CYS A 78 -1.74 -21.44 -12.54
CA CYS A 78 -1.27 -22.23 -11.39
C CYS A 78 0.18 -21.90 -11.00
N GLU A 79 1.08 -21.83 -11.98
CA GLU A 79 2.49 -21.49 -11.77
C GLU A 79 2.66 -20.13 -11.09
N PHE A 80 1.91 -19.11 -11.53
CA PHE A 80 1.91 -17.79 -10.90
C PHE A 80 1.40 -17.86 -9.45
N GLN A 81 0.35 -18.64 -9.19
CA GLN A 81 -0.18 -18.80 -7.84
C GLN A 81 0.86 -19.42 -6.90
N VAL A 82 1.57 -20.46 -7.35
CA VAL A 82 2.64 -21.11 -6.58
C VAL A 82 3.75 -20.09 -6.26
N GLN A 83 4.22 -19.36 -7.28
CA GLN A 83 5.29 -18.38 -7.11
C GLN A 83 4.89 -17.21 -6.22
N ARG A 84 3.67 -16.67 -6.38
CA ARG A 84 3.13 -15.65 -5.48
C ARG A 84 3.07 -16.19 -4.05
N LYS A 85 2.58 -17.41 -3.83
CA LYS A 85 2.50 -18.03 -2.49
C LYS A 85 3.87 -18.13 -1.85
N LEU A 86 4.87 -18.63 -2.57
CA LEU A 86 6.26 -18.72 -2.13
C LEU A 86 6.80 -17.35 -1.67
N HIS A 87 6.51 -16.29 -2.42
CA HIS A 87 6.97 -14.93 -2.15
C HIS A 87 6.06 -14.12 -1.21
N THR A 88 5.06 -14.76 -0.58
CA THR A 88 4.11 -14.08 0.33
C THR A 88 4.79 -13.27 1.45
N PRO A 89 5.86 -13.75 2.11
CA PRO A 89 6.53 -12.97 3.16
C PRO A 89 7.05 -11.62 2.65
N LEU A 90 7.69 -11.61 1.48
CA LEU A 90 8.21 -10.39 0.85
C LEU A 90 7.05 -9.46 0.44
N LEU A 91 6.04 -10.00 -0.24
CA LEU A 91 4.91 -9.21 -0.73
C LEU A 91 4.09 -8.56 0.41
N ARG A 92 4.05 -9.19 1.60
CA ARG A 92 3.36 -8.64 2.79
C ARG A 92 3.95 -7.30 3.25
N CYS A 93 5.23 -7.03 2.97
CA CYS A 93 5.86 -5.75 3.26
C CYS A 93 5.18 -4.58 2.51
N LEU A 94 4.56 -4.82 1.36
CA LEU A 94 3.73 -3.83 0.67
C LEU A 94 2.24 -4.00 0.96
N PHE A 95 1.75 -5.24 1.04
CA PHE A 95 0.31 -5.48 1.13
C PHE A 95 -0.27 -4.93 2.43
N TYR A 96 0.46 -5.05 3.53
CA TYR A 96 -0.03 -4.58 4.83
C TYR A 96 -0.30 -3.08 4.92
N PRO A 97 0.67 -2.20 4.61
CA PRO A 97 0.39 -0.76 4.68
C PRO A 97 -0.72 -0.37 3.69
N ILE A 98 -0.74 -0.93 2.47
CA ILE A 98 -1.77 -0.63 1.48
C ILE A 98 -3.16 -1.08 1.95
N HIS A 99 -3.30 -2.27 2.53
CA HIS A 99 -4.57 -2.70 3.15
C HIS A 99 -4.96 -1.80 4.32
N GLY A 100 -3.99 -1.38 5.15
CA GLY A 100 -4.24 -0.41 6.22
C GLY A 100 -4.84 0.88 5.69
N PHE A 101 -4.24 1.46 4.65
CA PHE A 101 -4.74 2.69 4.03
C PHE A 101 -6.14 2.50 3.44
N LEU A 102 -6.41 1.38 2.78
CA LEU A 102 -7.74 1.08 2.23
C LEU A 102 -8.81 0.98 3.31
N HIS A 103 -8.53 0.34 4.45
CA HIS A 103 -9.48 0.27 5.56
C HIS A 103 -9.76 1.66 6.13
N SER A 104 -8.72 2.44 6.39
CA SER A 104 -8.88 3.80 6.91
C SER A 104 -9.52 4.76 5.90
N GLN A 105 -9.38 4.49 4.60
CA GLN A 105 -10.05 5.24 3.54
C GLN A 105 -11.53 4.85 3.39
N ASN A 106 -11.98 3.68 3.79
CA ASN A 106 -13.41 3.36 3.63
C ASN A 106 -14.31 4.14 4.60
N GLY A 107 -13.73 4.67 5.69
CA GLY A 107 -14.42 5.45 6.71
C GLY A 107 -15.17 4.61 7.74
N ASP A 108 -14.96 3.29 7.73
CA ASP A 108 -15.61 2.36 8.66
C ASP A 108 -14.88 2.31 10.03
N ASP A 109 -13.61 2.73 10.07
CA ASP A 109 -12.80 2.77 11.29
C ASP A 109 -13.25 3.92 12.20
N GLY A 110 -13.58 3.63 13.46
CA GLY A 110 -13.76 4.67 14.48
C GLY A 110 -12.43 5.35 14.85
N PRO A 111 -12.45 6.47 15.59
CA PRO A 111 -11.22 7.13 16.02
C PRO A 111 -10.24 6.22 16.77
N MET A 112 -10.76 5.30 17.59
CA MET A 112 -9.96 4.32 18.32
C MET A 112 -9.33 3.27 17.39
N ASP A 113 -10.06 2.82 16.37
CA ASP A 113 -9.54 1.85 15.39
C ASP A 113 -8.39 2.46 14.59
N LEU A 114 -8.55 3.70 14.13
CA LEU A 114 -7.49 4.45 13.45
C LEU A 114 -6.26 4.61 14.35
N LEU A 115 -6.45 5.03 15.60
CA LEU A 115 -5.35 5.15 16.57
C LEU A 115 -4.65 3.81 16.74
N MET A 116 -5.40 2.73 17.00
CA MET A 116 -4.83 1.41 17.24
C MET A 116 -4.10 0.85 16.03
N ARG A 117 -4.63 1.07 14.81
CA ARG A 117 -4.02 0.65 13.55
C ARG A 117 -2.68 1.35 13.31
N TRP A 118 -2.64 2.66 13.54
CA TRP A 118 -1.50 3.50 13.15
C TRP A 118 -0.56 3.90 14.29
N ARG A 119 -0.83 3.47 15.55
CA ARG A 119 -0.02 3.82 16.74
C ARG A 119 1.48 3.58 16.59
N HIS A 120 1.85 2.55 15.83
CA HIS A 120 3.24 2.12 15.59
C HIS A 120 4.03 3.05 14.66
N ARG A 121 3.36 3.95 13.93
CA ARG A 121 4.03 4.92 13.06
C ARG A 121 4.79 5.96 13.89
N LYS A 122 5.93 6.39 13.38
CA LYS A 122 6.83 7.38 13.98
C LYS A 122 6.38 8.78 13.60
N ALA A 123 6.57 9.70 14.53
CA ALA A 123 6.34 11.12 14.36
C ALA A 123 7.49 11.86 15.05
N THR A 124 8.00 12.91 14.41
CA THR A 124 9.03 13.76 15.02
C THR A 124 8.41 14.57 16.17
N ASP A 125 7.24 15.14 15.92
CA ASP A 125 6.40 15.75 16.95
C ASP A 125 5.23 14.80 17.29
N PRO A 126 5.01 14.43 18.56
CA PRO A 126 3.87 13.59 18.95
C PRO A 126 2.50 14.13 18.48
N ARG A 127 2.35 15.45 18.34
CA ARG A 127 1.13 16.10 17.85
C ARG A 127 0.82 15.74 16.40
N ASP A 128 1.83 15.43 15.58
CA ASP A 128 1.64 15.00 14.18
C ASP A 128 0.79 13.72 14.09
N LYS A 129 0.82 12.88 15.13
CA LYS A 129 -0.08 11.72 15.21
C LYS A 129 -1.53 12.13 15.31
N LEU A 130 -1.83 13.11 16.16
CA LEU A 130 -3.19 13.63 16.28
C LEU A 130 -3.63 14.28 14.97
N TYR A 131 -2.80 15.14 14.38
CA TYR A 131 -3.15 15.81 13.12
C TYR A 131 -3.37 14.82 11.98
N ALA A 132 -2.49 13.83 11.78
CA ALA A 132 -2.68 12.81 10.75
C ALA A 132 -3.96 11.99 10.92
N LEU A 133 -4.32 11.63 12.16
CA LEU A 133 -5.54 10.89 12.45
C LEU A 133 -6.80 11.76 12.30
N LEU A 134 -6.75 13.03 12.74
CA LEU A 134 -7.86 13.97 12.58
C LEU A 134 -8.23 14.16 11.10
N LEU A 135 -7.25 14.26 10.20
CA LEU A 135 -7.55 14.38 8.77
C LEU A 135 -8.25 13.12 8.23
N CYS A 136 -7.89 11.93 8.72
CA CYS A 136 -8.58 10.69 8.36
C CYS A 136 -10.04 10.68 8.84
N ILE A 137 -10.29 11.17 10.05
CA ILE A 137 -11.63 11.23 10.66
C ILE A 137 -12.52 12.29 9.99
N TYR A 138 -12.00 13.49 9.78
CA TYR A 138 -12.82 14.65 9.42
C TYR A 138 -12.80 14.98 7.93
N LEU A 139 -11.65 14.89 7.26
CA LEU A 139 -11.52 15.33 5.86
C LEU A 139 -11.92 14.25 4.86
N HIS A 140 -11.76 12.96 5.19
CA HIS A 140 -12.16 11.91 4.27
C HIS A 140 -13.69 11.85 4.03
N PRO A 141 -14.56 11.88 5.07
CA PRO A 141 -16.01 11.87 4.87
C PRO A 141 -16.51 13.12 4.13
N ILE A 142 -15.94 14.29 4.43
CA ILE A 142 -16.22 15.54 3.73
C ILE A 142 -15.84 15.39 2.26
N ARG A 143 -14.67 14.82 1.94
CA ARG A 143 -14.27 14.67 0.54
C ARG A 143 -15.11 13.67 -0.24
N LYS A 144 -15.51 12.55 0.39
CA LYS A 144 -16.46 11.59 -0.20
C LYS A 144 -17.81 12.25 -0.47
N ARG A 145 -18.26 13.16 0.40
CA ARG A 145 -19.55 13.87 0.31
C ARG A 145 -19.56 15.01 -0.73
N TYR A 146 -18.45 15.71 -0.92
CA TYR A 146 -18.38 16.86 -1.82
C TYR A 146 -17.65 16.60 -3.14
N PHE A 147 -16.90 15.50 -3.27
CA PHE A 147 -16.04 15.22 -4.43
C PHE A 147 -16.11 13.77 -4.97
N GLY A 148 -17.12 12.95 -4.64
CA GLY A 148 -17.37 11.65 -5.30
C GLY A 148 -18.85 11.48 -5.64
N SER A 149 -19.27 11.09 -6.84
CA SER A 149 -18.76 10.00 -7.69
C SER A 149 -18.46 10.41 -9.15
N GLY A 150 -17.18 10.50 -9.51
CA GLY A 150 -16.75 10.37 -10.91
C GLY A 150 -16.34 8.93 -11.18
N THR A 151 -17.20 8.15 -11.82
CA THR A 151 -16.81 6.89 -12.46
C THR A 151 -15.96 7.23 -13.68
N ALA A 152 -14.72 6.74 -13.71
CA ALA A 152 -13.93 6.54 -14.91
C ALA A 152 -13.24 5.17 -14.81
#